data_AF-A0A521A3P7-F1
#
_entry.id   AF-A0A521A3P7-F1
#
_cell.length_a   1.000
_cell.length_b   1.000
_cell.length_c   1.000
_cell.angle_alpha   90.00
_cell.angle_beta   90.00
_cell.angle_gamma   90.00
#
_symmetry.space_group_name_H-M   'P 1'
#
loop_
_entity.id
_entity.type
_entity.pdbx_description
1 polymer ?
#
loop_
_entity_poly.entity_id
_entity_poly.type
_entity_poly.pdbx_seq_one_letter_code
_entity_poly.pdbx_strand_id
1 'polypeptide(L)'
;MSSYLKSVIKQFEYYKSLGDRSFEFLNDETIHSNFNQQSNNIAIIVKHMVGNMLSRWTNFFEEDGEKEWRHRDREFEDSYRSKHEMISAWQKGWDCLFNAITPLTDEDLERIIYIRREGHTVTEAINRQMMHYAYHVGQIVYATKIIAGDHWKSLSIPKGKSQAFNQDKFNKKKS
;
A
#
# COMPACT_ATOMS: atom_id res chain seq x y z
N MET A 1 8.43 18.76 10.95
CA MET A 1 7.45 17.72 10.60
C MET A 1 6.48 17.52 11.76
N SER A 2 5.25 17.99 11.60
CA SER A 2 4.15 17.82 12.56
C SER A 2 3.93 16.38 13.00
N SER A 3 3.17 16.21 14.08
CA SER A 3 2.65 14.92 14.52
C SER A 3 1.86 14.22 13.42
N TYR A 4 1.14 14.98 12.58
CA TYR A 4 0.36 14.45 11.46
C TYR A 4 1.26 13.75 10.44
N LEU A 5 2.17 14.47 9.77
CA LEU A 5 3.04 13.89 8.73
C LEU A 5 3.84 12.68 9.23
N LYS A 6 4.40 12.75 10.44
CA LYS A 6 5.07 11.61 11.09
C LYS A 6 4.13 10.41 11.26
N SER A 7 2.90 10.66 11.69
CA SER A 7 1.87 9.61 11.84
C SER A 7 1.53 8.99 10.49
N VAL A 8 1.32 9.81 9.46
CA VAL A 8 0.96 9.33 8.12
C VAL A 8 2.05 8.41 7.54
N ILE A 9 3.31 8.85 7.57
CA ILE A 9 4.45 8.07 7.08
C ILE A 9 4.51 6.74 7.82
N LYS A 10 4.39 6.75 9.15
CA LYS A 10 4.38 5.53 9.97
C LYS A 10 3.25 4.57 9.59
N GLN A 11 2.06 5.08 9.26
CA GLN A 11 0.95 4.22 8.81
C GLN A 11 1.24 3.63 7.41
N PHE A 12 1.76 4.42 6.48
CA PHE A 12 2.16 3.91 5.17
C PHE A 12 3.24 2.83 5.27
N GLU A 13 4.28 3.05 6.07
CA GLU A 13 5.32 2.05 6.35
C GLU A 13 4.74 0.76 6.93
N TYR A 14 3.80 0.89 7.89
CA TYR A 14 3.13 -0.26 8.47
C TYR A 14 2.34 -1.05 7.42
N TYR A 15 1.50 -0.41 6.60
CA TYR A 15 0.72 -1.10 5.58
C TYR A 15 1.59 -1.67 4.46
N LYS A 16 2.66 -0.97 4.05
CA LYS A 16 3.66 -1.52 3.15
C LYS A 16 4.27 -2.80 3.73
N SER A 17 4.65 -2.80 5.00
CA SER A 17 5.23 -3.97 5.67
C SER A 17 4.29 -5.17 5.71
N LEU A 18 2.97 -4.95 5.81
CA LEU A 18 1.97 -6.02 5.72
C LEU A 18 1.93 -6.64 4.33
N GLY A 19 1.99 -5.81 3.28
CA GLY A 19 2.10 -6.27 1.90
C GLY A 19 3.40 -7.06 1.66
N ASP A 20 4.54 -6.48 2.04
CA ASP A 20 5.87 -7.11 1.89
C ASP A 20 5.91 -8.50 2.55
N ARG A 21 5.44 -8.61 3.80
CA ARG A 21 5.40 -9.88 4.54
C ARG A 21 4.37 -10.86 3.98
N SER A 22 3.30 -10.37 3.36
CA SER A 22 2.35 -11.25 2.67
C SER A 22 2.99 -11.92 1.47
N PHE A 23 3.87 -11.22 0.75
CA PHE A 23 4.56 -11.81 -0.39
C PHE A 23 5.52 -12.95 -0.01
N GLU A 24 5.97 -13.06 1.24
CA GLU A 24 6.81 -14.17 1.70
C GLU A 24 6.13 -15.55 1.54
N PHE A 25 4.80 -15.59 1.56
CA PHE A 25 4.02 -16.84 1.41
C PHE A 25 3.67 -17.20 -0.04
N LEU A 26 4.09 -16.38 -1.01
CA LEU A 26 3.72 -16.53 -2.41
C LEU A 26 4.91 -17.00 -3.26
N ASN A 27 4.61 -17.65 -4.37
CA ASN A 27 5.51 -17.98 -5.47
C ASN A 27 4.98 -17.42 -6.81
N ASP A 28 5.70 -17.64 -7.91
CA ASP A 28 5.34 -17.11 -9.23
C ASP A 28 3.94 -17.56 -9.71
N GLU A 29 3.47 -18.74 -9.33
CA GLU A 29 2.13 -19.21 -9.75
C GLU A 29 1.02 -18.58 -8.87
N THR A 30 1.24 -18.55 -7.56
CA THR A 30 0.21 -18.14 -6.59
C THR A 30 -0.12 -16.65 -6.62
N ILE A 31 0.79 -15.77 -7.10
CA ILE A 31 0.45 -14.35 -7.29
C ILE A 31 -0.68 -14.15 -8.32
N HIS A 32 -0.86 -15.12 -9.22
CA HIS A 32 -1.88 -15.13 -10.27
C HIS A 32 -3.18 -15.86 -9.86
N SER A 33 -3.24 -16.40 -8.65
CA SER A 33 -4.41 -17.17 -8.19
C SER A 33 -5.66 -16.30 -8.02
N ASN A 34 -6.71 -16.64 -8.76
CA ASN A 34 -8.03 -16.03 -8.64
C ASN A 34 -8.97 -16.96 -7.86
N PHE A 35 -9.78 -16.40 -6.95
CA PHE A 35 -10.76 -17.18 -6.18
C PHE A 35 -12.12 -17.29 -6.86
N ASN A 36 -12.45 -16.34 -7.74
CA ASN A 36 -13.63 -16.35 -8.60
C ASN A 36 -13.46 -15.32 -9.74
N GLN A 37 -14.38 -15.34 -10.71
CA GLN A 37 -14.32 -14.47 -11.90
C GLN A 37 -14.39 -12.97 -11.60
N GLN A 38 -14.89 -12.56 -10.42
CA GLN A 38 -14.99 -11.16 -10.02
C GLN A 38 -13.82 -10.71 -9.15
N SER A 39 -12.96 -11.63 -8.73
CA SER A 39 -11.84 -11.34 -7.85
C SER A 39 -10.60 -11.02 -8.66
N ASN A 40 -9.94 -9.92 -8.30
CA ASN A 40 -8.58 -9.68 -8.75
C ASN A 40 -7.61 -10.54 -7.94
N ASN A 41 -6.66 -11.17 -8.62
CA ASN A 41 -5.51 -11.79 -7.96
C ASN A 41 -4.54 -10.73 -7.39
N ILE A 42 -3.55 -11.22 -6.65
CA ILE A 42 -2.57 -10.38 -5.96
C ILE A 42 -1.74 -9.56 -6.95
N ALA A 43 -1.35 -10.16 -8.09
CA ALA A 43 -0.62 -9.46 -9.15
C ALA A 43 -1.37 -8.24 -9.68
N ILE A 44 -2.68 -8.39 -9.98
CA ILE A 44 -3.53 -7.28 -10.41
C ILE A 44 -3.67 -6.21 -9.32
N ILE A 45 -3.91 -6.60 -8.07
CA ILE A 45 -4.06 -5.63 -6.97
C ILE A 45 -2.78 -4.80 -6.80
N VAL A 46 -1.60 -5.44 -6.86
CA VAL A 46 -0.31 -4.76 -6.83
C VAL A 46 -0.18 -3.80 -8.01
N LYS A 47 -0.49 -4.25 -9.23
CA LYS A 47 -0.39 -3.42 -10.43
C LYS A 47 -1.26 -2.17 -10.33
N HIS A 48 -2.49 -2.31 -9.83
CA HIS A 48 -3.39 -1.19 -9.56
C HIS A 48 -2.83 -0.21 -8.52
N MET A 49 -2.30 -0.72 -7.40
CA MET A 49 -1.69 0.13 -6.38
C MET A 49 -0.49 0.90 -6.94
N VAL A 50 0.38 0.24 -7.71
CA VAL A 50 1.54 0.87 -8.33
C VAL A 50 1.13 1.96 -9.32
N GLY A 51 0.19 1.66 -10.24
CA GLY A 51 -0.31 2.64 -11.20
C GLY A 51 -0.97 3.85 -10.53
N ASN A 52 -1.73 3.61 -9.45
CA ASN A 52 -2.26 4.68 -8.62
C ASN A 52 -1.14 5.52 -8.00
N MET A 53 -0.19 4.90 -7.29
CA MET A 53 0.90 5.63 -6.61
C MET A 53 1.71 6.49 -7.59
N LEU A 54 2.15 5.89 -8.70
CA LEU A 54 2.93 6.62 -9.71
C LEU A 54 2.15 7.81 -10.26
N SER A 55 0.85 7.64 -10.50
CA SER A 55 0.01 8.71 -11.02
C SER A 55 -0.24 9.82 -10.00
N ARG A 56 -0.54 9.47 -8.74
CA ARG A 56 -0.90 10.45 -7.72
C ARG A 56 0.28 11.25 -7.19
N TRP A 57 1.49 10.67 -7.21
CA TRP A 57 2.63 11.23 -6.48
C TRP A 57 3.78 11.73 -7.36
N THR A 58 3.83 11.36 -8.64
CA THR A 58 4.81 11.95 -9.58
C THR A 58 4.45 13.42 -9.85
N ASN A 59 5.37 14.34 -9.56
CA ASN A 59 5.23 15.78 -9.81
C ASN A 59 3.90 16.36 -9.28
N PHE A 60 3.40 15.87 -8.14
CA PHE A 60 2.01 16.07 -7.72
C PHE A 60 1.63 17.53 -7.38
N PHE A 61 2.61 18.42 -7.21
CA PHE A 61 2.39 19.86 -7.08
C PHE A 61 2.20 20.58 -8.42
N GLU A 62 2.79 20.05 -9.49
CA GLU A 62 2.90 20.74 -10.78
C GLU A 62 1.96 20.14 -11.83
N GLU A 63 1.63 18.86 -11.69
CA GLU A 63 0.85 18.10 -12.65
C GLU A 63 -0.37 17.47 -11.97
N ASP A 64 -1.45 17.30 -12.74
CA ASP A 64 -2.64 16.57 -12.26
C ASP A 64 -2.26 15.15 -11.81
N GLY A 65 -2.87 14.70 -10.71
CA GLY A 65 -2.65 13.37 -10.17
C GLY A 65 -3.26 12.26 -11.03
N GLU A 66 -4.08 12.56 -12.05
CA GLU A 66 -4.45 11.64 -13.13
C GLU A 66 -3.59 11.93 -14.36
N LYS A 67 -2.58 11.08 -14.58
CA LYS A 67 -1.61 11.27 -15.66
C LYS A 67 -2.14 10.76 -16.99
N GLU A 68 -1.82 11.44 -18.09
CA GLU A 68 -2.22 11.01 -19.43
C GLU A 68 -1.67 9.62 -19.81
N TRP A 69 -0.49 9.29 -19.29
CA TRP A 69 0.13 7.97 -19.48
C TRP A 69 -0.47 6.87 -18.60
N ARG A 70 -1.34 7.21 -17.63
CA ARG A 70 -1.99 6.20 -16.80
C ARG A 70 -3.13 5.55 -17.57
N HIS A 71 -3.01 4.24 -17.78
CA HIS A 71 -4.07 3.44 -18.38
C HIS A 71 -4.72 2.54 -17.32
N ARG A 72 -5.70 3.11 -16.59
CA ARG A 72 -6.34 2.43 -15.45
C ARG A 72 -6.86 1.04 -15.80
N ASP A 73 -7.51 0.86 -16.94
CA ASP A 73 -8.11 -0.44 -17.28
C ASP A 73 -7.05 -1.52 -17.48
N ARG A 74 -5.87 -1.15 -18.01
CA ARG A 74 -4.73 -2.07 -18.13
C ARG A 74 -4.13 -2.46 -16.78
N GLU A 75 -4.38 -1.69 -15.72
CA GLU A 75 -3.97 -2.08 -14.36
C GLU A 75 -4.71 -3.34 -13.88
N PHE A 76 -5.86 -3.67 -14.50
CA PHE A 76 -6.67 -4.86 -14.20
C PHE A 76 -6.38 -6.05 -15.12
N GLU A 77 -5.34 -5.95 -15.94
CA GLU A 77 -4.82 -7.05 -16.75
C GLU A 77 -3.68 -7.74 -16.01
N ASP A 78 -3.76 -9.06 -15.86
CA ASP A 78 -2.73 -9.87 -15.23
C ASP A 78 -1.51 -10.03 -16.15
N SER A 79 -0.47 -9.25 -15.90
CA SER A 79 0.66 -9.12 -16.85
C SER A 79 2.05 -9.22 -16.24
N TYR A 80 2.19 -9.34 -14.92
CA TYR A 80 3.51 -9.59 -14.33
C TYR A 80 3.96 -10.98 -14.73
N ARG A 81 5.23 -11.15 -15.09
CA ARG A 81 5.77 -12.44 -15.53
C ARG A 81 6.36 -13.26 -14.38
N SER A 82 6.62 -12.61 -13.26
CA SER A 82 7.17 -13.24 -12.05
C SER A 82 6.83 -12.44 -10.81
N LYS A 83 6.92 -13.10 -9.65
CA LYS A 83 6.84 -12.47 -8.33
C LYS A 83 7.93 -11.41 -8.16
N HIS A 84 9.12 -11.65 -8.69
CA HIS A 84 10.22 -10.69 -8.62
C HIS A 84 9.88 -9.39 -9.34
N GLU A 85 9.33 -9.47 -10.55
CA GLU A 85 8.87 -8.31 -11.31
C GLU A 85 7.78 -7.54 -10.55
N MET A 86 6.79 -8.26 -10.01
CA MET A 86 5.73 -7.68 -9.19
C MET A 86 6.28 -6.93 -7.96
N ILE A 87 7.23 -7.55 -7.24
CA ILE A 87 7.87 -6.92 -6.06
C ILE A 87 8.67 -5.69 -6.46
N SER A 88 9.41 -5.73 -7.57
CA SER A 88 10.17 -4.58 -8.07
C SER A 88 9.23 -3.39 -8.38
N ALA A 89 8.11 -3.66 -9.05
CA ALA A 89 7.10 -2.64 -9.32
C ALA A 89 6.45 -2.12 -8.03
N TRP A 90 6.14 -3.00 -7.08
CA TRP A 90 5.63 -2.64 -5.76
C TRP A 90 6.55 -1.67 -5.03
N GLN A 91 7.86 -1.97 -4.95
CA GLN A 91 8.83 -1.06 -4.33
C GLN A 91 8.86 0.29 -5.05
N LYS A 92 8.89 0.30 -6.38
CA LYS A 92 8.86 1.54 -7.17
C LYS A 92 7.64 2.42 -6.85
N GLY A 93 6.47 1.82 -6.68
CA GLY A 93 5.25 2.55 -6.30
C GLY A 93 5.38 3.21 -4.93
N TRP A 94 5.81 2.45 -3.92
CA TRP A 94 6.01 2.97 -2.56
C TRP A 94 7.11 4.02 -2.48
N ASP A 95 8.23 3.82 -3.18
CA ASP A 95 9.32 4.79 -3.24
C ASP A 95 8.83 6.11 -3.84
N CYS A 96 8.00 6.06 -4.88
CA CYS A 96 7.37 7.25 -5.46
C CYS A 96 6.54 8.02 -4.43
N LEU A 97 5.69 7.33 -3.67
CA LEU A 97 4.92 7.94 -2.57
C LEU A 97 5.84 8.55 -1.52
N PHE A 98 6.78 7.78 -0.97
CA PHE A 98 7.61 8.23 0.14
C PHE A 98 8.52 9.39 -0.25
N ASN A 99 9.09 9.37 -1.44
CA ASN A 99 9.90 10.47 -1.95
C ASN A 99 9.07 11.76 -2.12
N ALA A 100 7.77 11.65 -2.44
CA ALA A 100 6.88 12.79 -2.55
C ALA A 100 6.46 13.36 -1.18
N ILE A 101 6.13 12.50 -0.21
CA ILE A 101 5.52 12.97 1.06
C ILE A 101 6.51 13.22 2.20
N THR A 102 7.68 12.58 2.18
CA THR A 102 8.68 12.72 3.25
C THR A 102 9.28 14.12 3.36
N PRO A 103 9.52 14.86 2.25
CA PRO A 103 10.06 16.22 2.32
C PRO A 103 9.06 17.29 2.76
N LEU A 104 7.75 16.96 2.83
CA LEU A 104 6.71 17.95 3.08
C LEU A 104 6.84 18.63 4.43
N THR A 105 6.49 19.92 4.45
CA THR A 105 6.35 20.69 5.67
C THR A 105 4.88 20.88 6.04
N ASP A 106 4.63 21.50 7.19
CA ASP A 106 3.25 21.69 7.68
C ASP A 106 2.53 22.75 6.81
N GLU A 107 3.27 23.69 6.22
CA GLU A 107 2.76 24.68 5.27
C GLU A 107 2.29 24.05 3.96
N ASP A 108 2.89 22.92 3.55
CA ASP A 108 2.49 22.23 2.32
C ASP A 108 1.11 21.57 2.44
N LEU A 109 0.66 21.26 3.66
CA LEU A 109 -0.55 20.48 3.91
C LEU A 109 -1.84 21.12 3.39
N GLU A 110 -1.87 22.45 3.34
CA GLU A 110 -3.01 23.25 2.87
C GLU A 110 -2.90 23.65 1.38
N ARG A 111 -1.78 23.29 0.71
CA ARG A 111 -1.63 23.57 -0.72
C ARG A 111 -2.65 22.76 -1.51
N ILE A 112 -3.19 23.38 -2.55
CA ILE A 112 -4.12 22.73 -3.47
C ILE A 112 -3.31 21.99 -4.54
N ILE A 113 -3.64 20.71 -4.69
CA ILE A 113 -3.22 19.87 -5.82
C ILE A 113 -4.47 19.44 -6.60
N TYR A 114 -4.27 18.98 -7.82
CA TYR A 114 -5.38 18.57 -8.67
C TYR A 114 -5.38 17.08 -8.91
N ILE A 115 -6.56 16.47 -8.80
CA ILE A 115 -6.81 15.10 -9.23
C ILE A 115 -8.04 15.13 -10.12
N ARG A 116 -7.88 14.84 -11.41
CA ARG A 116 -8.95 14.94 -12.42
C ARG A 116 -9.57 16.33 -12.47
N ARG A 117 -8.72 17.37 -12.40
CA ARG A 117 -9.08 18.79 -12.35
C ARG A 117 -9.89 19.22 -11.12
N GLU A 118 -10.09 18.33 -10.16
CA GLU A 118 -10.69 18.65 -8.87
C GLU A 118 -9.59 19.04 -7.88
N GLY A 119 -9.75 20.20 -7.24
CA GLY A 119 -8.82 20.70 -6.25
C GLY A 119 -8.97 19.95 -4.92
N HIS A 120 -7.85 19.54 -4.35
CA HIS A 120 -7.76 18.91 -3.04
C HIS A 120 -6.61 19.52 -2.24
N THR A 121 -6.75 19.63 -0.93
CA THR A 121 -5.59 19.87 -0.08
C THR A 121 -4.64 18.67 -0.13
N VAL A 122 -3.35 18.90 0.10
CA VAL A 122 -2.39 17.79 0.26
C VAL A 122 -2.83 16.85 1.39
N THR A 123 -3.40 17.39 2.47
CA THR A 123 -3.99 16.59 3.57
C THR A 123 -5.08 15.64 3.08
N GLU A 124 -6.04 16.13 2.28
CA GLU A 124 -7.11 15.29 1.71
C GLU A 124 -6.54 14.21 0.79
N ALA A 125 -5.60 14.58 -0.08
CA ALA A 125 -4.96 13.65 -1.00
C ALA A 125 -4.24 12.52 -0.27
N ILE A 126 -3.45 12.85 0.77
CA ILE A 126 -2.77 11.90 1.63
C ILE A 126 -3.76 10.95 2.30
N ASN A 127 -4.80 11.47 2.95
CA ASN A 127 -5.77 10.65 3.68
C ASN A 127 -6.54 9.72 2.75
N ARG A 128 -6.94 10.23 1.57
CA ARG A 128 -7.61 9.43 0.55
C ARG A 128 -6.75 8.26 0.08
N GLN A 129 -5.45 8.49 -0.18
CA GLN A 129 -4.54 7.43 -0.58
C GLN A 129 -4.20 6.47 0.58
N MET A 130 -4.11 6.96 1.82
CA MET A 130 -3.93 6.09 2.99
C MET A 130 -5.04 5.05 3.08
N MET A 131 -6.30 5.47 2.97
CA MET A 131 -7.43 4.56 3.03
C MET A 131 -7.49 3.62 1.82
N HIS A 132 -7.19 4.13 0.63
CA HIS A 132 -7.14 3.32 -0.60
C HIS A 132 -6.07 2.23 -0.52
N TYR A 133 -4.86 2.57 -0.05
CA TYR A 133 -3.76 1.61 0.03
C TYR A 133 -3.98 0.61 1.17
N ALA A 134 -4.49 1.05 2.32
CA ALA A 134 -4.86 0.17 3.43
C ALA A 134 -5.93 -0.85 2.99
N TYR A 135 -6.92 -0.41 2.21
CA TYR A 135 -7.96 -1.28 1.66
C TYR A 135 -7.36 -2.39 0.78
N HIS A 136 -6.52 -2.05 -0.19
CA HIS A 136 -5.92 -3.03 -1.09
C HIS A 136 -4.86 -3.92 -0.43
N VAL A 137 -4.07 -3.39 0.51
CA VAL A 137 -3.18 -4.21 1.35
C VAL A 137 -4.00 -5.22 2.15
N GLY A 138 -5.15 -4.83 2.69
CA GLY A 138 -6.06 -5.75 3.38
C GLY A 138 -6.53 -6.89 2.48
N GLN A 139 -6.84 -6.59 1.22
CA GLN A 139 -7.18 -7.61 0.22
C GLN A 139 -6.02 -8.57 -0.05
N ILE A 140 -4.80 -8.04 -0.23
CA ILE A 140 -3.58 -8.85 -0.41
C ILE A 140 -3.39 -9.78 0.79
N VAL A 141 -3.40 -9.26 2.01
CA VAL A 141 -3.23 -10.04 3.25
C VAL A 141 -4.27 -11.16 3.34
N TYR A 142 -5.53 -10.86 3.02
CA TYR A 142 -6.61 -11.83 3.07
C TYR A 142 -6.47 -12.93 2.00
N ALA A 143 -6.17 -12.55 0.76
CA ALA A 143 -5.91 -13.47 -0.33
C ALA A 143 -4.72 -14.40 -0.02
N THR A 144 -3.60 -13.82 0.43
CA THR A 144 -2.41 -14.58 0.85
C THR A 144 -2.74 -15.54 1.98
N LYS A 145 -3.54 -15.13 2.97
CA LYS A 145 -3.93 -16.02 4.08
C LYS A 145 -4.70 -17.25 3.58
N ILE A 146 -5.55 -17.11 2.57
CA ILE A 146 -6.27 -18.23 1.96
C ILE A 146 -5.28 -19.14 1.22
N ILE A 147 -4.40 -18.57 0.40
CA ILE A 147 -3.38 -19.30 -0.37
C ILE A 147 -2.44 -20.08 0.55
N ALA A 148 -1.97 -19.45 1.62
CA ALA A 148 -1.03 -20.05 2.56
C ALA A 148 -1.66 -21.16 3.41
N GLY A 149 -2.99 -21.14 3.60
CA GLY A 149 -3.71 -22.13 4.39
C GLY A 149 -3.09 -22.33 5.78
N ASP A 150 -2.78 -23.59 6.12
CA ASP A 150 -2.18 -23.98 7.40
C ASP A 150 -0.75 -23.46 7.60
N HIS A 151 -0.07 -23.02 6.54
CA HIS A 151 1.26 -22.42 6.62
C HIS A 151 1.23 -20.93 6.98
N TRP A 152 0.05 -20.31 7.08
CA TRP A 152 -0.09 -18.90 7.44
C TRP A 152 0.49 -18.60 8.84
N LYS A 153 1.38 -17.61 8.90
CA LYS A 153 1.85 -17.03 10.18
C LYS A 153 1.29 -15.62 10.34
N SER A 154 0.69 -15.35 11.49
CA SER A 154 0.06 -14.04 11.75
C SER A 154 1.03 -12.89 11.53
N LEU A 155 0.60 -11.88 10.78
CA LEU A 155 1.37 -10.66 10.58
C LEU A 155 1.29 -9.71 11.80
N SER A 156 0.40 -9.99 12.74
CA SER A 156 0.23 -9.23 13.98
C SER A 156 0.29 -10.17 15.19
N ILE A 157 -0.60 -10.00 16.16
CA ILE A 157 -0.71 -10.87 17.32
C ILE A 157 -1.45 -12.15 16.89
N PRO A 158 -0.86 -13.36 17.02
CA PRO A 158 -1.56 -14.59 16.69
C PRO A 158 -2.80 -14.82 17.58
N LYS A 159 -3.81 -15.51 17.04
CA LYS A 159 -5.03 -15.87 17.79
C LYS A 159 -4.65 -16.63 19.06
N GLY A 160 -5.20 -16.19 20.20
CA GLY A 160 -4.91 -16.78 21.51
C GLY A 160 -3.54 -16.42 22.12
N LYS A 161 -2.76 -15.52 21.50
CA LYS A 161 -1.43 -15.10 22.00
C LYS A 161 -1.36 -13.66 22.50
N SER A 162 -2.51 -12.97 22.64
CA SER A 162 -2.57 -11.57 23.08
C SER A 162 -2.04 -11.35 24.50
N GLN A 163 -2.34 -12.26 25.44
CA GLN A 163 -1.87 -12.15 26.82
C GLN A 163 -0.33 -12.19 26.91
N ALA A 164 0.29 -13.17 26.25
CA ALA A 164 1.75 -13.28 26.18
C ALA A 164 2.41 -12.08 25.50
N PHE A 165 1.84 -11.59 24.39
CA PHE A 165 2.33 -10.39 23.71
C PHE A 165 2.26 -9.15 24.62
N ASN A 166 1.14 -8.96 25.31
CA ASN A 166 0.95 -7.83 26.23
C ASN A 166 1.94 -7.89 27.40
N GLN A 167 2.18 -9.08 27.95
CA GLN A 167 3.16 -9.27 29.03
C GLN A 167 4.57 -8.85 28.59
N ASP A 168 5.03 -9.29 27.41
CA ASP A 168 6.33 -8.85 26.85
C ASP A 168 6.38 -7.33 26.64
N LYS A 169 5.29 -6.75 26.09
CA LYS A 169 5.22 -5.32 25.85
C LYS A 169 5.26 -4.48 27.13
N PHE A 170 4.54 -4.89 28.18
CA PHE A 170 4.48 -4.15 29.44
C PHE A 170 5.72 -4.34 30.32
N ASN A 171 6.53 -5.37 30.07
CA ASN A 171 7.84 -5.53 30.70
C ASN A 171 8.90 -4.56 30.14
N LYS A 172 8.61 -3.89 29.02
CA LYS A 172 9.47 -2.86 28.43
C LYS A 172 9.06 -1.48 28.95
N LYS A 173 10.01 -0.55 29.05
CA LYS A 173 9.71 0.85 29.41
C LYS A 173 8.72 1.45 28.41
N LYS A 174 7.78 2.26 28.91
CA LYS A 174 6.89 3.07 28.06
C LYS A 174 7.75 3.95 27.14
N SER A 175 7.43 3.97 25.86
CA SER A 175 8.10 4.72 24.79
C SER A 175 7.07 5.38 23.89
#